data_AF-A0A3C0ESZ9-F1
#
_entry.id   AF-A0A3C0ESZ9-F1
#
_cell.length_a   1.000
_cell.length_b   1.000
_cell.length_c   1.000
_cell.angle_alpha   90.00
_cell.angle_beta   90.00
_cell.angle_gamma   90.00
#
_symmetry.space_group_name_H-M   'P 1'
#
loop_
_entity.id
_entity.type
_entity.pdbx_description
1 polymer ?
#
loop_
_entity_poly.entity_id
_entity_poly.type
_entity_poly.pdbx_seq_one_letter_code
_entity_poly.pdbx_strand_id
1 'polypeptide(L)'
;MTFWLGYATSIAFLQIWHLFLPIAPWSAPILIFVGGLGWWRHRRQTKRYIQRSRSHLSSGKILINLVLMTCITVWLANMAMGVPTAFDTGYYHLNAVRWASDYPIVTGLANLHHRLGFNSSSMLLPSVFEFGFWRGRSSHLAFGILVCGLLIPALGESMRMLRGRKSMWGLYSIMVLGPVLVFSSMTDHIASLGTDTSTMLIILVTGMYLLSQLTHEPNRSGVCVSVILLGLAVTHKVSALFIAGPFFICILYLVWQQKTVKTLYWPLLFSVLLVGVWCWRNILLTGYVLYPSPLLSFLVPWKVPPEKLIEAKEFIESYAKWNDGPQTGSWIGSWLYTWFRYQAEYSILPVIFLGINFGVILFNGSKIKSRLSGPTMWLWVFVLFP
;
A
#
# COMPACT_ATOMS: atom_id res chain seq x y z
N MET A 1 10.78 -8.10 -3.01
CA MET A 1 10.76 -8.20 -1.52
C MET A 1 11.50 -7.04 -0.89
N THR A 2 12.74 -6.79 -1.29
CA THR A 2 13.64 -5.82 -0.63
C THR A 2 13.13 -4.37 -0.62
N PHE A 3 12.56 -3.88 -1.71
CA PHE A 3 12.00 -2.52 -1.77
C PHE A 3 10.90 -2.29 -0.72
N TRP A 4 9.91 -3.18 -0.68
CA TRP A 4 8.75 -3.06 0.21
C TRP A 4 9.10 -3.26 1.70
N LEU A 5 10.06 -4.14 2.00
CA LEU A 5 10.62 -4.23 3.35
C LEU A 5 11.41 -2.96 3.74
N GLY A 6 12.17 -2.41 2.81
CA GLY A 6 12.84 -1.12 3.01
C GLY A 6 11.83 -0.01 3.29
N TYR A 7 10.74 0.05 2.53
CA TYR A 7 9.66 1.00 2.75
C TYR A 7 9.00 0.84 4.12
N ALA A 8 8.60 -0.38 4.51
CA ALA A 8 8.07 -0.68 5.84
C ALA A 8 9.04 -0.27 6.97
N THR A 9 10.34 -0.52 6.79
CA THR A 9 11.37 -0.16 7.76
C THR A 9 11.54 1.36 7.85
N SER A 10 11.54 2.07 6.72
CA SER A 10 11.58 3.54 6.70
C SER A 10 10.36 4.14 7.41
N ILE A 11 9.16 3.61 7.16
CA ILE A 11 7.96 4.06 7.86
C ILE A 11 8.05 3.77 9.36
N ALA A 12 8.49 2.58 9.78
CA ALA A 12 8.68 2.27 11.20
C ALA A 12 9.64 3.24 11.87
N PHE A 13 10.79 3.51 11.24
CA PHE A 13 11.76 4.49 11.72
C PHE A 13 11.15 5.89 11.81
N LEU A 14 10.50 6.38 10.75
CA LEU A 14 9.92 7.72 10.72
C LEU A 14 8.79 7.87 11.74
N GLN A 15 8.00 6.83 11.98
CA GLN A 15 6.97 6.86 13.01
C GLN A 15 7.55 7.06 14.40
N ILE A 16 8.64 6.37 14.73
CA ILE A 16 9.34 6.51 16.03
C ILE A 16 10.06 7.86 16.10
N TRP A 17 10.76 8.24 15.05
CA TRP A 17 11.50 9.50 14.95
C TRP A 17 10.57 10.70 15.19
N HIS A 18 9.44 10.72 14.49
CA HIS A 18 8.46 11.80 14.55
C HIS A 18 7.81 11.97 15.92
N LEU A 19 7.90 10.98 16.83
CA LEU A 19 7.46 11.16 18.21
C LEU A 19 8.26 12.24 18.94
N PHE A 20 9.53 12.42 18.58
CA PHE A 20 10.47 13.23 19.35
C PHE A 20 11.03 14.41 18.54
N LEU A 21 11.17 14.23 17.23
CA LEU A 21 11.82 15.20 16.35
C LEU A 21 11.01 15.41 15.08
N PRO A 22 11.02 16.63 14.52
CA PRO A 22 10.47 16.84 13.18
C PRO A 22 11.22 15.96 12.17
N ILE A 23 10.55 15.56 11.11
CA ILE A 23 11.18 14.93 9.94
C ILE A 23 11.93 16.04 9.21
N ALA A 24 13.11 16.38 9.70
CA ALA A 24 13.94 17.50 9.25
C ALA A 24 14.91 17.06 8.10
N PRO A 25 15.70 17.98 7.49
CA PRO A 25 16.62 17.64 6.39
C PRO A 25 17.58 16.48 6.69
N TRP A 26 17.96 16.29 7.95
CA TRP A 26 18.87 15.23 8.41
C TRP A 26 18.26 13.82 8.38
N SER A 27 16.92 13.71 8.35
CA SER A 27 16.22 12.42 8.29
C SER A 27 16.50 11.67 6.97
N ALA A 28 16.60 12.39 5.84
CA ALA A 28 16.82 11.79 4.53
C ALA A 28 18.22 11.16 4.40
N PRO A 29 19.33 11.84 4.75
CA PRO A 29 20.66 11.23 4.77
C PRO A 29 20.75 9.98 5.64
N ILE A 30 20.08 9.94 6.79
CA ILE A 30 20.07 8.75 7.66
C ILE A 30 19.40 7.57 6.94
N LEU A 31 18.22 7.79 6.35
CA LEU A 31 17.52 6.75 5.58
C LEU A 31 18.35 6.27 4.38
N ILE A 32 18.98 7.19 3.64
CA ILE A 32 19.85 6.87 2.52
C ILE A 32 21.07 6.07 2.99
N PHE A 33 21.68 6.46 4.09
CA PHE A 33 22.85 5.78 4.66
C PHE A 33 22.51 4.36 5.09
N VAL A 34 21.43 4.18 5.86
CA VAL A 34 20.96 2.85 6.30
C VAL A 34 20.56 1.98 5.10
N GLY A 35 19.84 2.54 4.13
CA GLY A 35 19.50 1.86 2.87
C GLY A 35 20.75 1.46 2.08
N GLY A 36 21.74 2.34 2.01
CA GLY A 36 23.04 2.12 1.38
C GLY A 36 23.85 1.02 2.06
N LEU A 37 23.88 0.98 3.39
CA LEU A 37 24.50 -0.11 4.17
C LEU A 37 23.79 -1.44 3.91
N GLY A 38 22.46 -1.46 3.88
CA GLY A 38 21.67 -2.64 3.54
C GLY A 38 21.99 -3.16 2.13
N TRP A 39 22.02 -2.27 1.15
CA TRP A 39 22.43 -2.60 -0.23
C TRP A 39 23.86 -3.13 -0.27
N TRP A 40 24.80 -2.45 0.40
CA TRP A 40 26.20 -2.85 0.43
C TRP A 40 26.38 -4.23 1.06
N ARG A 41 25.71 -4.52 2.18
CA ARG A 41 25.75 -5.85 2.82
C ARG A 41 25.25 -6.96 1.89
N HIS A 42 24.19 -6.69 1.14
CA HIS A 42 23.57 -7.67 0.23
C HIS A 42 24.06 -7.58 -1.22
N ARG A 43 25.05 -6.73 -1.53
CA ARG A 43 25.53 -6.46 -2.90
C ARG A 43 25.92 -7.69 -3.69
N ARG A 44 26.51 -8.70 -3.03
CA ARG A 44 26.90 -9.98 -3.66
C ARG A 44 25.68 -10.80 -4.06
N GLN A 45 24.64 -10.84 -3.22
CA GLN A 45 23.39 -11.54 -3.51
C GLN A 45 22.63 -10.83 -4.64
N THR A 46 22.56 -9.50 -4.58
CA THR A 46 21.98 -8.67 -5.65
C THR A 46 22.71 -8.88 -6.98
N LYS A 47 24.06 -8.89 -6.97
CA LYS A 47 24.86 -9.17 -8.16
C LYS A 47 24.56 -10.56 -8.74
N ARG A 48 24.50 -11.60 -7.91
CA ARG A 48 24.13 -12.96 -8.35
C ARG A 48 22.72 -13.02 -8.94
N TYR A 49 21.75 -12.33 -8.33
CA TYR A 49 20.38 -12.25 -8.83
C TYR A 49 20.31 -11.57 -10.21
N ILE A 50 21.01 -10.45 -10.38
CA ILE A 50 21.11 -9.74 -11.67
C ILE A 50 21.80 -10.62 -12.72
N GLN A 51 22.92 -11.27 -12.36
CA GLN A 51 23.64 -12.17 -13.25
C GLN A 51 22.77 -13.34 -13.70
N ARG A 52 22.05 -14.00 -12.78
CA ARG A 52 21.11 -15.09 -13.11
C ARG A 52 19.94 -14.63 -13.97
N SER A 53 19.45 -13.42 -13.73
CA SER A 53 18.39 -12.83 -14.56
C SER A 53 18.88 -12.53 -15.98
N ARG A 54 20.13 -12.04 -16.11
CA ARG A 54 20.77 -11.75 -17.40
C ARG A 54 21.19 -13.01 -18.17
N SER A 55 21.69 -14.05 -17.49
CA SER A 55 22.25 -15.25 -18.13
C SER A 55 21.24 -16.05 -18.97
N HIS A 56 19.95 -15.75 -18.82
CA HIS A 56 18.87 -16.40 -19.57
C HIS A 56 18.29 -15.53 -20.70
N LEU A 57 18.87 -14.37 -20.96
CA LEU A 57 18.37 -13.40 -21.93
C LEU A 57 19.47 -13.03 -22.93
N SER A 58 19.13 -12.97 -24.22
CA SER A 58 20.01 -12.37 -25.23
C SER A 58 20.13 -10.86 -25.00
N SER A 59 21.24 -10.26 -25.44
CA SER A 59 21.50 -8.82 -25.30
C SER A 59 20.33 -7.95 -25.81
N GLY A 60 19.72 -8.33 -26.93
CA GLY A 60 18.53 -7.64 -27.47
C GLY A 60 17.32 -7.69 -26.53
N LYS A 61 17.06 -8.83 -25.87
CA LYS A 61 15.95 -8.94 -24.90
C LYS A 61 16.21 -8.14 -23.63
N ILE A 62 17.48 -8.00 -23.21
CA ILE A 62 17.87 -7.14 -22.09
C ILE A 62 17.61 -5.67 -22.46
N LEU A 63 18.00 -5.25 -23.67
CA LEU A 63 17.76 -3.89 -24.15
C LEU A 63 16.27 -3.58 -24.18
N ILE A 64 15.43 -4.47 -24.73
CA ILE A 64 13.97 -4.29 -24.75
C ILE A 64 13.42 -4.11 -23.33
N ASN A 65 13.85 -4.94 -22.38
CA ASN A 65 13.40 -4.81 -20.99
C ASN A 65 13.77 -3.44 -20.40
N LEU A 66 15.00 -2.99 -20.64
CA LEU A 66 15.48 -1.70 -20.14
C LEU A 66 14.71 -0.54 -20.77
N VAL A 67 14.49 -0.58 -22.09
CA VAL A 67 13.70 0.43 -22.80
C VAL A 67 12.28 0.50 -22.22
N LEU A 68 11.60 -0.64 -22.06
CA LEU A 68 10.25 -0.66 -21.50
C LEU A 68 10.21 -0.15 -20.05
N MET A 69 11.19 -0.53 -19.22
CA MET A 69 11.31 -0.03 -17.84
C MET A 69 11.63 1.48 -17.80
N THR A 70 12.40 2.00 -18.75
CA THR A 70 12.66 3.43 -18.87
C THR A 70 11.40 4.16 -19.33
N CYS A 71 10.71 3.67 -20.36
CA CYS A 71 9.48 4.27 -20.87
C CYS A 71 8.40 4.36 -19.79
N ILE A 72 8.17 3.29 -19.01
CA ILE A 72 7.18 3.32 -17.93
C ILE A 72 7.59 4.29 -16.82
N THR A 73 8.89 4.39 -16.50
CA THR A 73 9.38 5.34 -15.48
C THR A 73 9.28 6.78 -15.94
N VAL A 74 9.60 7.07 -17.20
CA VAL A 74 9.45 8.41 -17.80
C VAL A 74 7.98 8.79 -17.89
N TRP A 75 7.12 7.86 -18.28
CA TRP A 75 5.67 8.09 -18.28
C TRP A 75 5.14 8.39 -16.89
N LEU A 76 5.53 7.62 -15.86
CA LEU A 76 5.16 7.88 -14.47
C LEU A 76 5.70 9.23 -13.98
N ALA A 77 6.93 9.61 -14.35
CA ALA A 77 7.50 10.90 -14.04
C ALA A 77 6.68 12.04 -14.68
N ASN A 78 6.21 11.84 -15.91
CA ASN A 78 5.31 12.79 -16.57
C ASN A 78 3.96 12.91 -15.86
N MET A 79 3.35 11.79 -15.47
CA MET A 79 2.10 11.80 -14.68
C MET A 79 2.30 12.46 -13.31
N ALA A 80 3.45 12.20 -12.67
CA ALA A 80 3.82 12.80 -11.40
C ALA A 80 3.95 14.32 -11.48
N MET A 81 4.30 14.91 -12.63
CA MET A 81 4.35 16.38 -12.80
C MET A 81 2.96 17.03 -12.92
N GLY A 82 1.89 16.24 -12.97
CA GLY A 82 0.52 16.75 -13.01
C GLY A 82 0.13 17.54 -11.75
N VAL A 83 -0.96 18.31 -11.83
CA VAL A 83 -1.50 19.04 -10.69
C VAL A 83 -2.10 18.04 -9.69
N PRO A 84 -1.79 18.12 -8.37
CA PRO A 84 -2.43 17.29 -7.36
C PRO A 84 -3.90 17.70 -7.23
N THR A 85 -4.77 16.88 -7.78
CA THR A 85 -6.18 17.22 -8.03
C THR A 85 -7.13 16.41 -7.12
N ALA A 86 -6.58 15.44 -6.36
CA ALA A 86 -7.34 14.76 -5.30
C ALA A 86 -7.74 15.74 -4.20
N PHE A 87 -9.04 15.77 -3.91
CA PHE A 87 -9.65 16.65 -2.92
C PHE A 87 -8.91 16.62 -1.56
N ASP A 88 -8.72 15.43 -1.00
CA ASP A 88 -8.06 15.27 0.31
C ASP A 88 -6.61 15.77 0.35
N THR A 89 -5.92 15.78 -0.80
CA THR A 89 -4.53 16.23 -0.86
C THR A 89 -4.42 17.73 -0.60
N GLY A 90 -5.28 18.53 -1.24
CA GLY A 90 -5.39 19.96 -0.97
C GLY A 90 -5.98 20.27 0.40
N TYR A 91 -6.87 19.42 0.92
CA TYR A 91 -7.57 19.66 2.19
C TYR A 91 -6.71 19.37 3.42
N TYR A 92 -6.04 18.22 3.49
CA TYR A 92 -5.30 17.86 4.70
C TYR A 92 -4.01 17.06 4.49
N HIS A 93 -3.80 16.35 3.37
CA HIS A 93 -2.56 15.55 3.24
C HIS A 93 -1.31 16.42 3.22
N LEU A 94 -1.30 17.51 2.43
CA LEU A 94 -0.17 18.43 2.39
C LEU A 94 0.06 19.12 3.75
N ASN A 95 -1.03 19.40 4.49
CA ASN A 95 -0.93 19.94 5.84
C ASN A 95 -0.32 18.92 6.80
N ALA A 96 -0.73 17.65 6.74
CA ALA A 96 -0.15 16.58 7.55
C ALA A 96 1.35 16.40 7.26
N VAL A 97 1.75 16.47 5.99
CA VAL A 97 3.15 16.43 5.57
C VAL A 97 3.95 17.60 6.15
N ARG A 98 3.44 18.83 6.05
CA ARG A 98 4.07 20.04 6.61
C ARG A 98 4.21 19.97 8.12
N TRP A 99 3.14 19.60 8.84
CA TRP A 99 3.20 19.42 10.30
C TRP A 99 4.29 18.44 10.70
N ALA A 100 4.43 17.33 9.97
CA ALA A 100 5.45 16.33 10.27
C ALA A 100 6.87 16.76 9.90
N SER A 101 7.03 17.66 8.95
CA SER A 101 8.33 18.25 8.58
C SER A 101 8.77 19.39 9.50
N ASP A 102 7.82 20.16 10.03
CA ASP A 102 8.11 21.37 10.81
C ASP A 102 8.15 21.11 12.32
N TYR A 103 7.41 20.13 12.83
CA TYR A 103 7.28 19.85 14.27
C TYR A 103 7.47 18.37 14.60
N PRO A 104 7.97 18.03 15.81
CA PRO A 104 7.67 16.74 16.43
C PRO A 104 6.16 16.55 16.54
N ILE A 105 5.70 15.34 16.88
CA ILE A 105 4.28 15.09 17.08
C ILE A 105 3.67 16.08 18.09
N VAL A 106 2.66 16.82 17.62
CA VAL A 106 1.96 17.82 18.43
C VAL A 106 0.79 17.16 19.14
N THR A 107 0.84 17.12 20.46
CA THR A 107 -0.24 16.52 21.27
C THR A 107 -1.53 17.31 21.13
N GLY A 108 -2.64 16.64 20.89
CA GLY A 108 -3.95 17.27 20.75
C GLY A 108 -4.18 18.05 19.47
N LEU A 109 -3.35 17.88 18.44
CA LEU A 109 -3.43 18.64 17.18
C LEU A 109 -4.82 18.55 16.52
N ALA A 110 -5.56 17.47 16.72
CA ALA A 110 -6.92 17.32 16.22
C ALA A 110 -7.92 18.33 16.80
N ASN A 111 -7.64 18.93 17.96
CA ASN A 111 -8.49 19.98 18.54
C ASN A 111 -8.41 21.31 17.78
N LEU A 112 -7.29 21.56 17.08
CA LEU A 112 -7.14 22.71 16.19
C LEU A 112 -8.01 22.53 14.95
N HIS A 113 -7.93 21.34 14.34
CA HIS A 113 -8.76 20.97 13.21
C HIS A 113 -8.87 19.45 13.11
N HIS A 114 -10.09 18.91 13.01
CA HIS A 114 -10.35 17.46 13.12
C HIS A 114 -9.51 16.61 12.14
N ARG A 115 -9.27 17.09 10.91
CA ARG A 115 -8.47 16.39 9.89
C ARG A 115 -6.98 16.27 10.21
N LEU A 116 -6.44 17.14 11.07
CA LEU A 116 -5.05 17.01 11.53
C LEU A 116 -4.87 15.85 12.51
N GLY A 117 -5.98 15.29 13.02
CA GLY A 117 -5.98 14.03 13.76
C GLY A 117 -5.86 12.78 12.88
N PHE A 118 -5.98 12.90 11.55
CA PHE A 118 -5.88 11.75 10.65
C PHE A 118 -4.43 11.28 10.53
N ASN A 119 -4.13 10.24 11.28
CA ASN A 119 -2.78 9.70 11.38
C ASN A 119 -2.50 8.66 10.29
N SER A 120 -2.30 9.05 9.03
CA SER A 120 -1.79 8.10 8.03
C SER A 120 -0.27 8.06 8.05
N SER A 121 0.32 6.89 8.28
CA SER A 121 1.79 6.74 8.25
C SER A 121 2.37 6.96 6.85
N SER A 122 1.55 6.85 5.80
CA SER A 122 1.99 7.05 4.42
C SER A 122 2.49 8.48 4.16
N MET A 123 2.02 9.46 4.95
CA MET A 123 2.41 10.87 4.88
C MET A 123 3.82 11.14 5.39
N LEU A 124 4.41 10.24 6.17
CA LEU A 124 5.75 10.45 6.73
C LEU A 124 6.86 10.37 5.68
N LEU A 125 6.70 9.51 4.66
CA LEU A 125 7.68 9.43 3.58
C LEU A 125 7.73 10.72 2.74
N PRO A 126 6.60 11.31 2.28
CA PRO A 126 6.59 12.63 1.65
C PRO A 126 7.31 13.70 2.46
N SER A 127 7.16 13.73 3.79
CA SER A 127 7.83 14.72 4.66
C SER A 127 9.35 14.70 4.58
N VAL A 128 9.96 13.56 4.20
CA VAL A 128 11.41 13.44 3.96
C VAL A 128 11.85 14.26 2.73
N PHE A 129 10.94 14.49 1.78
CA PHE A 129 11.19 15.24 0.54
C PHE A 129 10.84 16.73 0.65
N GLU A 130 10.43 17.24 1.81
CA GLU A 130 10.06 18.66 2.00
C GLU A 130 11.25 19.61 2.21
N PHE A 131 12.45 19.22 1.78
CA PHE A 131 13.68 20.00 1.96
C PHE A 131 14.54 20.03 0.69
N GLY A 132 15.43 21.01 0.63
CA GLY A 132 16.36 21.18 -0.47
C GLY A 132 15.63 21.40 -1.81
N PHE A 133 16.13 20.76 -2.86
CA PHE A 133 15.61 20.89 -4.23
C PHE A 133 14.15 20.42 -4.39
N TRP A 134 13.68 19.55 -3.49
CA TRP A 134 12.37 18.91 -3.56
C TRP A 134 11.30 19.59 -2.69
N ARG A 135 11.66 20.65 -1.95
CA ARG A 135 10.72 21.37 -1.07
C ARG A 135 9.46 21.80 -1.81
N GLY A 136 8.29 21.49 -1.24
CA GLY A 136 6.98 21.76 -1.85
C GLY A 136 6.60 20.84 -3.00
N ARG A 137 7.39 19.79 -3.29
CA ARG A 137 7.16 18.85 -4.40
C ARG A 137 7.02 17.39 -3.93
N SER A 138 6.89 17.14 -2.63
CA SER A 138 6.85 15.77 -2.09
C SER A 138 5.72 14.91 -2.65
N SER A 139 4.56 15.51 -2.93
CA SER A 139 3.38 14.82 -3.49
C SER A 139 3.66 14.22 -4.87
N HIS A 140 4.49 14.87 -5.68
CA HIS A 140 4.91 14.40 -7.00
C HIS A 140 5.92 13.24 -6.94
N LEU A 141 6.58 13.00 -5.80
CA LEU A 141 7.65 12.01 -5.71
C LEU A 141 7.22 10.73 -5.00
N ALA A 142 6.58 10.86 -3.83
CA ALA A 142 6.46 9.77 -2.88
C ALA A 142 5.71 8.56 -3.46
N PHE A 143 4.56 8.78 -4.10
CA PHE A 143 3.74 7.69 -4.60
C PHE A 143 4.16 7.20 -5.98
N GLY A 144 4.77 8.06 -6.80
CA GLY A 144 5.48 7.62 -8.02
C GLY A 144 6.55 6.57 -7.71
N ILE A 145 7.31 6.75 -6.62
CA ILE A 145 8.31 5.77 -6.16
C ILE A 145 7.64 4.43 -5.76
N LEU A 146 6.51 4.46 -5.06
CA LEU A 146 5.78 3.26 -4.66
C LEU A 146 5.20 2.51 -5.88
N VAL A 147 4.64 3.25 -6.84
CA VAL A 147 4.11 2.69 -8.09
C VAL A 147 5.24 2.05 -8.90
N CYS A 148 6.40 2.69 -9.02
CA CYS A 148 7.61 2.09 -9.63
C CYS A 148 8.03 0.78 -8.91
N GLY A 149 7.96 0.76 -7.58
CA GLY A 149 8.26 -0.41 -6.76
C GLY A 149 7.36 -1.63 -6.99
N LEU A 150 6.18 -1.43 -7.57
CA LEU A 150 5.28 -2.49 -8.04
C LEU A 150 5.43 -2.76 -9.54
N LEU A 151 5.35 -1.71 -10.37
CA LEU A 151 5.28 -1.85 -11.83
C LEU A 151 6.57 -2.41 -12.45
N ILE A 152 7.76 -2.01 -11.97
CA ILE A 152 9.02 -2.49 -12.55
C ILE A 152 9.18 -4.01 -12.34
N PRO A 153 9.03 -4.56 -11.12
CA PRO A 153 9.02 -6.00 -10.91
C PRO A 153 7.90 -6.73 -11.68
N ALA A 154 6.68 -6.16 -11.69
CA ALA A 154 5.55 -6.76 -12.39
C ALA A 154 5.82 -6.85 -13.90
N LEU A 155 6.31 -5.78 -14.52
CA LEU A 155 6.69 -5.76 -15.93
C LEU A 155 7.78 -6.80 -16.23
N GLY A 156 8.79 -6.92 -15.35
CA GLY A 156 9.82 -7.94 -15.46
C GLY A 156 9.28 -9.36 -15.51
N GLU A 157 8.35 -9.71 -14.61
CA GLU A 157 7.74 -11.04 -14.56
C GLU A 157 6.74 -11.29 -15.70
N SER A 158 5.99 -10.26 -16.10
CA SER A 158 5.10 -10.32 -17.27
C SER A 158 5.90 -10.61 -18.55
N MET A 159 7.02 -9.94 -18.77
CA MET A 159 7.91 -10.21 -19.91
C MET A 159 8.50 -11.63 -19.88
N ARG A 160 8.81 -12.15 -18.68
CA ARG A 160 9.27 -13.55 -18.53
C ARG A 160 8.16 -14.53 -18.91
N MET A 161 6.92 -14.25 -18.53
CA MET A 161 5.76 -15.08 -18.87
C MET A 161 5.49 -15.10 -20.37
N LEU A 162 5.50 -13.94 -21.04
CA LEU A 162 5.35 -13.82 -22.50
C LEU A 162 6.47 -14.57 -23.26
N ARG A 163 7.63 -14.73 -22.65
CA ARG A 163 8.77 -15.50 -23.18
C ARG A 163 8.72 -17.00 -22.85
N GLY A 164 7.58 -17.50 -22.41
CA GLY A 164 7.35 -18.93 -22.16
C GLY A 164 7.65 -19.40 -20.74
N ARG A 165 8.18 -18.54 -19.84
CA ARG A 165 8.34 -18.90 -18.41
C ARG A 165 7.03 -18.68 -17.66
N LYS A 166 6.08 -19.59 -17.88
CA LYS A 166 4.77 -19.56 -17.22
C LYS A 166 4.95 -19.71 -15.71
N SER A 167 4.47 -18.72 -14.97
CA SER A 167 4.40 -18.73 -13.50
C SER A 167 3.15 -18.00 -13.07
N MET A 168 2.59 -18.38 -11.92
CA MET A 168 1.45 -17.67 -11.35
C MET A 168 1.80 -16.24 -10.92
N TRP A 169 3.07 -16.02 -10.57
CA TRP A 169 3.61 -14.67 -10.37
C TRP A 169 3.49 -13.85 -11.66
N GLY A 170 3.95 -14.38 -12.80
CA GLY A 170 3.84 -13.70 -14.08
C GLY A 170 2.38 -13.42 -14.47
N LEU A 171 1.48 -14.37 -14.17
CA LEU A 171 0.05 -14.21 -14.44
C LEU A 171 -0.52 -13.04 -13.65
N TYR A 172 -0.33 -13.04 -12.33
CA TYR A 172 -0.76 -11.95 -11.46
C TYR A 172 -0.15 -10.61 -11.85
N SER A 173 1.13 -10.61 -12.24
CA SER A 173 1.80 -9.40 -12.69
C SER A 173 1.09 -8.79 -13.89
N ILE A 174 0.69 -9.60 -14.88
CA ILE A 174 -0.12 -9.11 -16.01
C ILE A 174 -1.48 -8.59 -15.52
N MET A 175 -2.14 -9.33 -14.63
CA MET A 175 -3.47 -8.96 -14.11
C MET A 175 -3.46 -7.63 -13.35
N VAL A 176 -2.37 -7.30 -12.67
CA VAL A 176 -2.20 -6.06 -11.89
C VAL A 176 -1.66 -4.89 -12.73
N LEU A 177 -0.86 -5.17 -13.77
CA LEU A 177 -0.31 -4.11 -14.64
C LEU A 177 -1.41 -3.22 -15.24
N GLY A 178 -2.46 -3.81 -15.81
CA GLY A 178 -3.56 -3.07 -16.45
C GLY A 178 -4.25 -2.09 -15.49
N PRO A 179 -4.86 -2.57 -14.39
CA PRO A 179 -5.51 -1.72 -13.39
C PRO A 179 -4.59 -0.65 -12.82
N VAL A 180 -3.33 -0.99 -12.48
CA VAL A 180 -2.40 -0.01 -11.92
C VAL A 180 -2.01 1.05 -12.94
N LEU A 181 -1.84 0.70 -14.23
CA LEU A 181 -1.57 1.66 -15.30
C LEU A 181 -2.77 2.58 -15.55
N VAL A 182 -3.99 2.05 -15.58
CA VAL A 182 -5.21 2.85 -15.73
C VAL A 182 -5.35 3.80 -14.53
N PHE A 183 -5.25 3.27 -13.31
CA PHE A 183 -5.29 4.06 -12.09
C PHE A 183 -4.20 5.15 -12.08
N SER A 184 -3.00 4.81 -12.52
CA SER A 184 -1.87 5.74 -12.65
C SER A 184 -2.10 6.83 -13.71
N SER A 185 -2.88 6.53 -14.76
CA SER A 185 -3.21 7.49 -15.81
C SER A 185 -4.26 8.53 -15.39
N MET A 186 -4.99 8.27 -14.30
CA MET A 186 -5.91 9.24 -13.73
C MET A 186 -5.09 10.27 -12.95
N THR A 187 -5.21 11.54 -13.37
CA THR A 187 -4.40 12.67 -12.91
C THR A 187 -4.37 12.82 -11.39
N ASP A 188 -5.45 12.42 -10.73
CA ASP A 188 -5.67 12.61 -9.31
C ASP A 188 -4.82 11.70 -8.43
N HIS A 189 -4.14 10.67 -8.96
CA HIS A 189 -3.62 9.60 -8.12
C HIS A 189 -2.10 9.59 -7.91
N ILE A 190 -1.29 9.87 -8.95
CA ILE A 190 0.18 9.86 -8.80
C ILE A 190 0.71 11.14 -8.18
N ALA A 191 0.22 12.30 -8.64
CA ALA A 191 0.67 13.60 -8.17
C ALA A 191 0.13 13.96 -6.76
N SER A 192 -0.83 13.17 -6.27
CA SER A 192 -1.53 13.38 -5.01
C SER A 192 -1.09 12.40 -3.92
N LEU A 193 -1.37 12.75 -2.67
CA LEU A 193 -1.04 11.96 -1.49
C LEU A 193 -2.23 11.12 -0.99
N GLY A 194 -3.02 10.55 -1.90
CA GLY A 194 -4.15 9.67 -1.54
C GLY A 194 -3.75 8.44 -0.71
N THR A 195 -4.17 8.37 0.56
CA THR A 195 -3.91 7.22 1.44
C THR A 195 -4.35 5.88 0.84
N ASP A 196 -5.39 5.94 0.00
CA ASP A 196 -6.02 4.81 -0.68
C ASP A 196 -5.08 4.22 -1.73
N THR A 197 -4.44 5.07 -2.53
CA THR A 197 -3.39 4.68 -3.48
C THR A 197 -2.30 3.87 -2.79
N SER A 198 -1.74 4.41 -1.71
CA SER A 198 -0.65 3.74 -1.00
C SER A 198 -1.08 2.41 -0.38
N THR A 199 -2.30 2.35 0.16
CA THR A 199 -2.88 1.14 0.76
C THR A 199 -3.14 0.07 -0.29
N MET A 200 -3.75 0.45 -1.42
CA MET A 200 -4.00 -0.43 -2.57
C MET A 200 -2.70 -1.07 -3.07
N LEU A 201 -1.65 -0.26 -3.28
CA LEU A 201 -0.35 -0.78 -3.73
C LEU A 201 0.22 -1.82 -2.77
N ILE A 202 0.15 -1.58 -1.45
CA ILE A 202 0.63 -2.52 -0.44
C ILE A 202 -0.19 -3.82 -0.49
N ILE A 203 -1.51 -3.73 -0.62
CA ILE A 203 -2.38 -4.91 -0.68
C ILE A 203 -2.10 -5.72 -1.95
N LEU A 204 -2.00 -5.09 -3.12
CA LEU A 204 -1.66 -5.75 -4.39
C LEU A 204 -0.31 -6.49 -4.29
N VAL A 205 0.70 -5.84 -3.73
CA VAL A 205 2.02 -6.46 -3.51
C VAL A 205 1.94 -7.61 -2.50
N THR A 206 1.13 -7.47 -1.46
CA THR A 206 0.89 -8.55 -0.50
C THR A 206 0.26 -9.74 -1.19
N GLY A 207 -0.68 -9.50 -2.11
CA GLY A 207 -1.30 -10.51 -2.96
C GLY A 207 -0.29 -11.22 -3.84
N MET A 208 0.62 -10.48 -4.50
CA MET A 208 1.73 -11.07 -5.25
C MET A 208 2.52 -12.08 -4.40
N TYR A 209 2.89 -11.69 -3.17
CA TYR A 209 3.69 -12.56 -2.31
C TYR A 209 2.90 -13.77 -1.83
N LEU A 210 1.68 -13.62 -1.33
CA LEU A 210 0.89 -14.77 -0.86
C LEU A 210 0.59 -15.74 -1.99
N LEU A 211 0.26 -15.21 -3.17
CA LEU A 211 0.05 -16.02 -4.35
C LEU A 211 1.29 -16.84 -4.74
N SER A 212 2.48 -16.23 -4.67
CA SER A 212 3.72 -16.96 -4.93
C SER A 212 3.91 -18.14 -3.97
N GLN A 213 3.45 -18.02 -2.72
CA GLN A 213 3.55 -19.07 -1.69
C GLN A 213 2.55 -20.21 -1.89
N LEU A 214 1.42 -19.94 -2.52
CA LEU A 214 0.41 -20.94 -2.84
C LEU A 214 0.78 -21.79 -4.07
N THR A 215 1.74 -21.35 -4.89
CA THR A 215 1.94 -21.87 -6.26
C THR A 215 3.32 -22.44 -6.52
N HIS A 216 4.33 -21.89 -5.87
CA HIS A 216 5.70 -22.39 -5.89
C HIS A 216 6.02 -23.13 -4.60
N GLU A 217 7.20 -23.75 -4.52
CA GLU A 217 7.66 -24.29 -3.25
C GLU A 217 7.64 -23.20 -2.18
N PRO A 218 6.94 -23.44 -1.06
CA PRO A 218 6.71 -22.43 -0.05
C PRO A 218 8.04 -21.94 0.52
N ASN A 219 8.31 -20.65 0.32
CA ASN A 219 9.43 -19.94 0.90
C ASN A 219 8.94 -19.10 2.09
N ARG A 220 9.50 -19.38 3.26
CA ARG A 220 9.21 -18.68 4.53
C ARG A 220 9.24 -17.16 4.41
N SER A 221 10.11 -16.60 3.55
CA SER A 221 10.23 -15.15 3.39
C SER A 221 8.97 -14.47 2.83
N GLY A 222 8.17 -15.14 1.99
CA GLY A 222 6.98 -14.55 1.40
C GLY A 222 5.89 -14.26 2.44
N VAL A 223 5.60 -15.25 3.29
CA VAL A 223 4.63 -15.10 4.38
C VAL A 223 5.08 -14.03 5.37
N CYS A 224 6.37 -14.02 5.74
CA CYS A 224 6.94 -13.01 6.63
C CYS A 224 6.76 -11.58 6.09
N VAL A 225 7.05 -11.37 4.80
CA VAL A 225 6.85 -10.07 4.15
C VAL A 225 5.38 -9.68 4.15
N SER A 226 4.47 -10.60 3.82
CA SER A 226 3.04 -10.34 3.80
C SER A 226 2.48 -9.91 5.17
N VAL A 227 2.94 -10.52 6.28
CA VAL A 227 2.56 -10.09 7.64
C VAL A 227 2.98 -8.65 7.92
N ILE A 228 4.19 -8.26 7.50
CA ILE A 228 4.70 -6.89 7.66
C ILE A 228 3.89 -5.91 6.82
N LEU A 229 3.59 -6.27 5.57
CA LEU A 229 2.84 -5.42 4.65
C LEU A 229 1.38 -5.22 5.07
N LEU A 230 0.73 -6.25 5.62
CA LEU A 230 -0.62 -6.07 6.18
C LEU A 230 -0.61 -5.11 7.38
N GLY A 231 0.38 -5.23 8.27
CA GLY A 231 0.57 -4.26 9.36
C GLY A 231 0.75 -2.84 8.83
N LEU A 232 1.57 -2.66 7.79
CA LEU A 232 1.79 -1.38 7.14
C LEU A 232 0.53 -0.82 6.46
N ALA A 233 -0.27 -1.67 5.81
CA ALA A 233 -1.52 -1.25 5.18
C ALA A 233 -2.50 -0.66 6.22
N VAL A 234 -2.57 -1.25 7.41
CA VAL A 234 -3.41 -0.73 8.52
C VAL A 234 -2.93 0.64 8.99
N THR A 235 -1.62 0.89 9.08
CA THR A 235 -1.10 2.20 9.50
C THR A 235 -1.25 3.27 8.41
N HIS A 236 -1.41 2.86 7.15
CA HIS A 236 -1.74 3.77 6.05
C HIS A 236 -3.22 4.16 6.08
N LYS A 237 -4.12 3.19 6.25
CA LYS A 237 -5.56 3.42 6.32
C LYS A 237 -6.21 2.35 7.17
N VAL A 238 -6.94 2.75 8.21
CA VAL A 238 -7.60 1.82 9.14
C VAL A 238 -8.58 0.90 8.44
N SER A 239 -9.26 1.37 7.40
CA SER A 239 -10.20 0.56 6.60
C SER A 239 -9.51 -0.61 5.87
N ALA A 240 -8.18 -0.63 5.77
CA ALA A 240 -7.43 -1.79 5.26
C ALA A 240 -7.66 -3.05 6.10
N LEU A 241 -8.10 -2.93 7.36
CA LEU A 241 -8.46 -4.08 8.20
C LEU A 241 -9.54 -4.97 7.55
N PHE A 242 -10.50 -4.38 6.83
CA PHE A 242 -11.56 -5.14 6.15
C PHE A 242 -11.01 -5.99 5.00
N ILE A 243 -10.06 -5.44 4.24
CA ILE A 243 -9.40 -6.13 3.13
C ILE A 243 -8.31 -7.09 3.65
N ALA A 244 -7.68 -6.80 4.78
CA ALA A 244 -6.65 -7.64 5.38
C ALA A 244 -7.20 -8.97 5.93
N GLY A 245 -8.49 -9.06 6.25
CA GLY A 245 -9.12 -10.26 6.80
C GLY A 245 -8.90 -11.54 5.96
N PRO A 246 -9.30 -11.56 4.68
CA PRO A 246 -9.02 -12.70 3.78
C PRO A 246 -7.53 -13.05 3.66
N PHE A 247 -6.65 -12.03 3.62
CA PHE A 247 -5.21 -12.23 3.56
C PHE A 247 -4.67 -12.86 4.85
N PHE A 248 -5.24 -12.49 6.01
CA PHE A 248 -4.89 -13.08 7.29
C PHE A 248 -5.28 -14.57 7.35
N ILE A 249 -6.48 -14.93 6.88
CA ILE A 249 -6.89 -16.33 6.76
C ILE A 249 -5.94 -17.11 5.85
N CYS A 250 -5.55 -16.52 4.70
CA CYS A 250 -4.57 -17.12 3.80
C CYS A 250 -3.21 -17.34 4.48
N ILE A 251 -2.73 -16.36 5.26
CA ILE A 251 -1.50 -16.49 6.04
C ILE A 251 -1.62 -17.62 7.07
N LEU A 252 -2.71 -17.69 7.84
CA LEU A 252 -2.92 -18.75 8.83
C LEU A 252 -2.91 -20.13 8.18
N TYR A 253 -3.58 -20.28 7.04
CA TYR A 253 -3.57 -21.52 6.25
C TYR A 253 -2.14 -21.90 5.81
N LEU A 254 -1.39 -20.95 5.25
CA LEU A 254 -0.02 -21.18 4.81
C LEU A 254 0.91 -21.53 5.99
N VAL A 255 0.74 -20.88 7.13
CA VAL A 255 1.53 -21.12 8.34
C VAL A 255 1.27 -22.51 8.90
N TRP A 256 0.00 -22.93 8.91
CA TRP A 256 -0.42 -24.25 9.32
C TRP A 256 0.16 -25.33 8.39
N GLN A 257 -0.01 -25.18 7.08
CA GLN A 257 0.52 -26.10 6.07
C GLN A 257 2.05 -26.22 6.13
N GLN A 258 2.75 -25.10 6.26
CA GLN A 258 4.22 -25.06 6.19
C GLN A 258 4.89 -25.31 7.55
N LYS A 259 4.13 -25.39 8.64
CA LYS A 259 4.64 -25.45 10.03
C LYS A 259 5.65 -24.33 10.34
N THR A 260 5.41 -23.14 9.79
CA THR A 260 6.33 -21.98 9.83
C THR A 260 6.07 -21.02 10.99
N VAL A 261 5.23 -21.38 11.96
CA VAL A 261 4.84 -20.53 13.11
C VAL A 261 6.06 -19.90 13.79
N LYS A 262 7.13 -20.68 14.02
CA LYS A 262 8.36 -20.18 14.67
C LYS A 262 9.05 -19.05 13.89
N THR A 263 8.88 -19.00 12.58
CA THR A 263 9.47 -17.94 11.73
C THR A 263 8.65 -16.65 11.70
N LEU A 264 7.43 -16.68 12.23
CA LEU A 264 6.57 -15.50 12.29
C LEU A 264 6.83 -14.60 13.50
N TYR A 265 7.60 -15.04 14.49
CA TYR A 265 7.86 -14.23 15.69
C TYR A 265 8.38 -12.83 15.35
N TRP A 266 9.46 -12.73 14.58
CA TRP A 266 10.06 -11.43 14.22
C TRP A 266 9.18 -10.58 13.30
N PRO A 267 8.58 -11.11 12.21
CA PRO A 267 7.63 -10.35 11.40
C PRO A 267 6.42 -9.85 12.20
N LEU A 268 5.85 -10.70 13.06
CA LEU A 268 4.70 -10.33 13.89
C LEU A 268 5.08 -9.26 14.91
N LEU A 269 6.21 -9.43 15.61
CA LEU A 269 6.72 -8.42 16.53
C LEU A 269 6.95 -7.09 15.82
N PHE A 270 7.54 -7.11 14.63
CA PHE A 270 7.73 -5.90 13.83
C PHE A 270 6.39 -5.25 13.44
N SER A 271 5.42 -6.02 12.97
CA SER A 271 4.06 -5.50 12.65
C SER A 271 3.36 -4.94 13.89
N VAL A 272 3.49 -5.61 15.04
CA VAL A 272 2.93 -5.14 16.33
C VAL A 272 3.58 -3.84 16.76
N LEU A 273 4.90 -3.70 16.62
CA LEU A 273 5.59 -2.43 16.92
C LEU A 273 5.16 -1.33 15.94
N LEU A 274 5.06 -1.65 14.65
CA LEU A 274 4.63 -0.70 13.61
C LEU A 274 3.21 -0.16 13.89
N VAL A 275 2.26 -1.04 14.17
CA VAL A 275 0.88 -0.68 14.49
C VAL A 275 0.78 -0.08 15.89
N GLY A 276 1.56 -0.56 16.86
CA GLY A 276 1.57 -0.06 18.23
C GLY A 276 2.06 1.38 18.33
N VAL A 277 3.15 1.72 17.65
CA VAL A 277 3.63 3.11 17.54
C VAL A 277 2.60 3.98 16.82
N TRP A 278 1.96 3.45 15.77
CA TRP A 278 0.89 4.15 15.07
C TRP A 278 -0.32 4.46 15.98
N CYS A 279 -0.75 3.49 16.79
CA CYS A 279 -1.79 3.67 17.82
C CYS A 279 -1.38 4.72 18.85
N TRP A 280 -0.12 4.70 19.31
CA TRP A 280 0.40 5.70 20.24
C TRP A 280 0.35 7.10 19.64
N ARG A 281 0.74 7.26 18.37
CA ARG A 281 0.64 8.54 17.64
C ARG A 281 -0.81 9.03 17.58
N ASN A 282 -1.80 8.15 17.36
CA ASN A 282 -3.22 8.54 17.41
C ASN A 282 -3.63 9.06 18.80
N ILE A 283 -3.19 8.41 19.88
CA ILE A 283 -3.48 8.84 21.26
C ILE A 283 -2.87 10.22 21.52
N LEU A 284 -1.64 10.46 21.07
CA LEU A 284 -1.01 11.78 21.21
C LEU A 284 -1.76 12.84 20.40
N LEU A 285 -2.11 12.57 19.14
CA LEU A 285 -2.79 13.55 18.27
C LEU A 285 -4.22 13.86 18.72
N THR A 286 -4.93 12.88 19.30
CA THR A 286 -6.40 12.94 19.43
C THR A 286 -6.97 12.48 20.78
N GLY A 287 -6.22 11.71 21.56
CA GLY A 287 -6.71 10.99 22.75
C GLY A 287 -7.47 9.68 22.45
N TYR A 288 -7.59 9.29 21.18
CA TYR A 288 -8.21 8.03 20.73
C TYR A 288 -7.20 7.11 20.06
N VAL A 289 -7.41 5.80 20.13
CA VAL A 289 -6.51 4.80 19.51
C VAL A 289 -6.71 4.73 17.99
N LEU A 290 -7.97 4.81 17.54
CA LEU A 290 -8.39 4.62 16.15
C LEU A 290 -9.20 5.81 15.64
N TYR A 291 -8.74 7.04 15.86
CA TYR A 291 -9.49 8.24 15.48
C TYR A 291 -9.91 8.23 13.99
N PRO A 292 -11.16 8.62 13.66
CA PRO A 292 -12.21 9.18 14.52
C PRO A 292 -13.18 8.14 15.13
N SER A 293 -12.75 6.89 15.31
CA SER A 293 -13.54 5.88 16.01
C SER A 293 -13.59 6.14 17.54
N PRO A 294 -14.77 6.11 18.17
CA PRO A 294 -14.92 6.25 19.63
C PRO A 294 -14.54 4.99 20.42
N LEU A 295 -14.21 3.87 19.75
CA LEU A 295 -14.06 2.54 20.36
C LEU A 295 -13.11 2.51 21.57
N LEU A 296 -11.95 3.15 21.46
CA LEU A 296 -10.91 3.12 22.49
C LEU A 296 -10.30 4.51 22.64
N SER A 297 -10.30 5.03 23.87
CA SER A 297 -9.80 6.36 24.21
C SER A 297 -9.10 6.36 25.57
N PHE A 298 -8.26 7.37 25.78
CA PHE A 298 -7.52 7.57 27.02
C PHE A 298 -7.97 8.86 27.72
N LEU A 299 -7.93 8.87 29.05
CA LEU A 299 -8.21 10.06 29.85
C LEU A 299 -6.98 10.99 29.83
N VAL A 300 -6.87 11.78 28.76
CA VAL A 300 -5.79 12.76 28.56
C VAL A 300 -6.37 14.16 28.41
N PRO A 301 -5.68 15.22 28.86
CA PRO A 301 -6.23 16.58 28.88
C PRO A 301 -6.46 17.16 27.48
N TRP A 302 -5.79 16.62 26.45
CA TRP A 302 -5.94 17.03 25.06
C TRP A 302 -6.90 16.14 24.24
N LYS A 303 -7.68 15.28 24.89
CA LYS A 303 -8.62 14.39 24.21
C LYS A 303 -9.65 15.21 23.42
N VAL A 304 -9.88 14.85 22.16
CA VAL A 304 -10.91 15.50 21.32
C VAL A 304 -12.29 15.34 21.97
N PRO A 305 -13.06 16.44 22.15
CA PRO A 305 -14.41 16.37 22.72
C PRO A 305 -15.30 15.38 21.97
N PRO A 306 -16.13 14.58 22.67
CA PRO A 306 -16.99 13.57 22.05
C PRO A 306 -17.88 14.11 20.93
N GLU A 307 -18.41 15.33 21.09
CA GLU A 307 -19.26 15.99 20.09
C GLU A 307 -18.52 16.17 18.75
N LYS A 308 -17.31 16.75 18.79
CA LYS A 308 -16.46 16.93 17.59
C LYS A 308 -16.03 15.60 16.97
N LEU A 309 -15.80 14.58 17.79
CA LEU A 309 -15.48 13.23 17.30
C LEU A 309 -16.66 12.63 16.53
N ILE A 310 -17.87 12.73 17.09
CA ILE A 310 -19.10 12.20 16.47
C ILE A 310 -19.35 12.94 15.15
N GLU A 311 -19.26 14.26 15.14
CA GLU A 311 -19.40 15.08 13.93
C GLU A 311 -18.39 14.64 12.84
N ALA A 312 -17.11 14.49 13.19
CA ALA A 312 -16.09 14.04 12.24
C ALA A 312 -16.36 12.61 11.73
N LYS A 313 -16.80 11.70 12.60
CA LYS A 313 -17.16 10.33 12.22
C LYS A 313 -18.36 10.32 11.27
N GLU A 314 -19.43 11.04 11.61
CA GLU A 314 -20.65 11.13 10.80
C GLU A 314 -20.37 11.75 9.45
N PHE A 315 -19.55 12.80 9.38
CA PHE A 315 -19.12 13.40 8.13
C PHE A 315 -18.42 12.38 7.22
N ILE A 316 -17.44 11.63 7.74
CA ILE A 316 -16.70 10.62 6.96
C ILE A 316 -17.61 9.48 6.53
N GLU A 317 -18.45 8.97 7.43
CA GLU A 317 -19.39 7.90 7.11
C GLU A 317 -20.42 8.33 6.06
N SER A 318 -20.94 9.54 6.19
CA SER A 318 -21.88 10.10 5.25
C SER A 318 -21.24 10.26 3.87
N TYR A 319 -20.02 10.80 3.81
CA TYR A 319 -19.30 10.97 2.55
C TYR A 319 -19.06 9.62 1.88
N ALA A 320 -18.62 8.60 2.64
CA ALA A 320 -18.41 7.25 2.13
C ALA A 320 -19.71 6.56 1.62
N LYS A 321 -20.86 6.87 2.23
CA LYS A 321 -22.16 6.27 1.89
C LYS A 321 -22.89 6.98 0.76
N TRP A 322 -22.68 8.28 0.54
CA TRP A 322 -23.58 9.04 -0.32
C TRP A 322 -22.92 10.06 -1.23
N ASN A 323 -21.61 10.36 -1.09
CA ASN A 323 -20.89 11.47 -1.73
C ASN A 323 -21.49 12.89 -1.52
N ASP A 324 -22.78 13.03 -1.22
CA ASP A 324 -23.54 14.28 -1.18
C ASP A 324 -24.23 14.58 0.18
N GLY A 325 -23.86 13.87 1.25
CA GLY A 325 -24.33 14.17 2.62
C GLY A 325 -25.32 13.16 3.23
N PRO A 326 -25.72 13.37 4.50
CA PRO A 326 -26.37 12.32 5.29
C PRO A 326 -27.84 12.13 4.91
N GLN A 327 -28.22 10.90 4.57
CA GLN A 327 -29.62 10.51 4.38
C GLN A 327 -30.06 9.47 5.42
N THR A 328 -31.30 9.60 5.91
CA THR A 328 -31.93 8.66 6.85
C THR A 328 -32.60 7.50 6.11
N GLY A 329 -32.28 6.25 6.45
CA GLY A 329 -32.96 5.05 5.92
C GLY A 329 -32.03 3.86 5.64
N SER A 330 -32.59 2.78 5.06
CA SER A 330 -31.80 1.63 4.59
C SER A 330 -30.92 2.05 3.42
N TRP A 331 -29.63 2.21 3.67
CA TRP A 331 -28.68 2.79 2.71
C TRP A 331 -27.99 1.74 1.84
N ILE A 332 -27.89 0.49 2.28
CA ILE A 332 -27.03 -0.51 1.63
C ILE A 332 -27.46 -0.80 0.19
N GLY A 333 -28.77 -0.99 -0.06
CA GLY A 333 -29.27 -1.32 -1.39
C GLY A 333 -29.07 -0.18 -2.40
N SER A 334 -29.44 1.04 -2.00
CA SER A 334 -29.27 2.25 -2.81
C SER A 334 -27.81 2.64 -2.96
N TRP A 335 -26.99 2.53 -1.92
CA TRP A 335 -25.54 2.72 -2.00
C TRP A 335 -24.90 1.71 -2.94
N LEU A 336 -25.21 0.41 -2.83
CA LEU A 336 -24.68 -0.61 -3.74
C LEU A 336 -25.09 -0.30 -5.18
N TYR A 337 -26.35 0.04 -5.41
CA TYR A 337 -26.84 0.42 -6.74
C TYR A 337 -26.08 1.64 -7.29
N THR A 338 -26.00 2.73 -6.53
CA THR A 338 -25.29 3.95 -6.92
C THR A 338 -23.81 3.69 -7.12
N TRP A 339 -23.18 2.91 -6.25
CA TRP A 339 -21.77 2.52 -6.37
C TRP A 339 -21.56 1.72 -7.65
N PHE A 340 -22.34 0.68 -7.91
CA PHE A 340 -22.22 -0.12 -9.14
C PHE A 340 -22.44 0.73 -10.38
N ARG A 341 -23.43 1.62 -10.37
CA ARG A 341 -23.67 2.56 -11.46
C ARG A 341 -22.48 3.50 -11.66
N TYR A 342 -21.96 4.09 -10.59
CA TYR A 342 -20.79 4.96 -10.63
C TYR A 342 -19.55 4.21 -11.16
N GLN A 343 -19.32 2.98 -10.73
CA GLN A 343 -18.23 2.16 -11.25
C GLN A 343 -18.44 1.79 -12.73
N ALA A 344 -19.67 1.49 -13.14
CA ALA A 344 -19.98 1.19 -14.54
C ALA A 344 -19.80 2.41 -15.45
N GLU A 345 -20.12 3.60 -14.95
CA GLU A 345 -20.08 4.86 -15.71
C GLU A 345 -18.67 5.48 -15.76
N TYR A 346 -17.92 5.42 -14.65
CA TYR A 346 -16.63 6.13 -14.50
C TYR A 346 -15.41 5.21 -14.33
N SER A 347 -15.60 3.92 -14.08
CA SER A 347 -14.52 2.95 -13.82
C SER A 347 -14.72 1.62 -14.56
N ILE A 348 -15.27 1.69 -15.78
CA ILE A 348 -15.54 0.51 -16.60
C ILE A 348 -14.26 -0.30 -16.90
N LEU A 349 -13.11 0.37 -16.99
CA LEU A 349 -11.83 -0.27 -17.25
C LEU A 349 -11.41 -1.22 -16.12
N PRO A 350 -11.34 -0.80 -14.84
CA PRO A 350 -11.18 -1.72 -13.71
C PRO A 350 -12.16 -2.89 -13.72
N VAL A 351 -13.44 -2.66 -14.03
CA VAL A 351 -14.48 -3.71 -14.07
C VAL A 351 -14.26 -4.70 -15.23
N ILE A 352 -13.88 -4.21 -16.41
CA ILE A 352 -13.50 -5.04 -17.57
C ILE A 352 -12.24 -5.84 -17.25
N PHE A 353 -11.22 -5.21 -16.64
CA PHE A 353 -10.02 -5.91 -16.19
C PHE A 353 -10.36 -6.97 -15.15
N LEU A 354 -11.26 -6.69 -14.21
CA LEU A 354 -11.80 -7.66 -13.24
C LEU A 354 -12.47 -8.84 -13.95
N GLY A 355 -13.31 -8.58 -14.95
CA GLY A 355 -13.99 -9.61 -15.73
C GLY A 355 -13.03 -10.47 -16.56
N ILE A 356 -12.05 -9.85 -17.22
CA ILE A 356 -10.98 -10.55 -17.97
C ILE A 356 -10.14 -11.40 -17.00
N ASN A 357 -9.78 -10.84 -15.85
CA ASN A 357 -9.04 -11.54 -14.80
C ASN A 357 -9.83 -12.75 -14.28
N PHE A 358 -11.14 -12.61 -14.06
CA PHE A 358 -12.03 -13.70 -13.66
C PHE A 358 -12.13 -14.78 -14.74
N GLY A 359 -12.28 -14.37 -16.00
CA GLY A 359 -12.28 -15.27 -17.16
C GLY A 359 -10.99 -16.08 -17.27
N VAL A 360 -9.82 -15.44 -17.10
CA VAL A 360 -8.50 -16.09 -17.14
C VAL A 360 -8.32 -17.12 -16.01
N ILE A 361 -8.88 -16.85 -14.83
CA ILE A 361 -8.90 -17.80 -13.70
C ILE A 361 -9.79 -19.00 -14.01
N LEU A 362 -11.00 -18.76 -14.50
CA LEU A 362 -11.95 -19.83 -14.85
C LEU A 362 -11.43 -20.71 -15.99
N PHE A 363 -10.83 -20.11 -17.03
CA PHE A 363 -10.31 -20.82 -18.20
C PHE A 363 -9.07 -21.65 -17.89
N ASN A 364 -8.18 -21.16 -17.01
CA ASN A 364 -7.08 -21.96 -16.49
C ASN A 364 -7.48 -22.87 -15.32
N GLY A 365 -8.71 -22.73 -14.83
CA GLY A 365 -9.29 -23.48 -13.71
C GLY A 365 -9.27 -24.99 -13.91
N SER A 366 -9.31 -25.49 -15.15
CA SER A 366 -9.21 -26.92 -15.46
C SER A 366 -7.80 -27.51 -15.20
N LYS A 367 -6.73 -26.73 -15.41
CA LYS A 367 -5.34 -27.12 -15.06
C LYS A 367 -4.99 -26.80 -13.61
N ILE A 368 -5.68 -25.83 -13.02
CA ILE A 368 -5.53 -25.42 -11.62
C ILE A 368 -6.28 -26.37 -10.68
N LYS A 369 -7.40 -26.97 -11.12
CA LYS A 369 -8.21 -27.96 -10.38
C LYS A 369 -7.43 -29.20 -9.94
N SER A 370 -6.41 -29.64 -10.67
CA SER A 370 -5.61 -30.81 -10.28
C SER A 370 -4.69 -30.56 -9.07
N ARG A 371 -4.49 -29.29 -8.67
CA ARG A 371 -3.76 -28.89 -7.45
C ARG A 371 -4.62 -28.16 -6.42
N LEU A 372 -5.83 -27.74 -6.77
CA LEU A 372 -6.76 -27.01 -5.90
C LEU A 372 -8.02 -27.84 -5.64
N SER A 373 -8.00 -28.62 -4.56
CA SER A 373 -9.22 -29.11 -3.92
C SER A 373 -9.53 -28.28 -2.68
N GLY A 374 -10.75 -27.75 -2.58
CA GLY A 374 -11.30 -27.19 -1.34
C GLY A 374 -11.17 -25.67 -1.15
N PRO A 375 -11.22 -25.16 0.11
CA PRO A 375 -11.40 -23.74 0.46
C PRO A 375 -10.32 -22.79 -0.06
N THR A 376 -9.19 -23.32 -0.55
CA THR A 376 -8.16 -22.53 -1.23
C THR A 376 -8.71 -21.74 -2.42
N MET A 377 -9.62 -22.31 -3.23
CA MET A 377 -10.17 -21.64 -4.42
C MET A 377 -10.84 -20.29 -4.11
N TRP A 378 -11.47 -20.16 -2.95
CA TRP A 378 -12.08 -18.91 -2.51
C TRP A 378 -11.06 -17.88 -2.04
N LEU A 379 -9.99 -18.31 -1.34
CA LEU A 379 -8.87 -17.44 -0.96
C LEU A 379 -8.17 -16.84 -2.19
N TRP A 380 -8.18 -17.55 -3.31
CA TRP A 380 -7.67 -17.07 -4.60
C TRP A 380 -8.48 -15.93 -5.20
N VAL A 381 -9.82 -15.97 -5.10
CA VAL A 381 -10.68 -14.88 -5.53
C VAL A 381 -10.35 -13.62 -4.73
N PHE A 382 -10.24 -13.71 -3.40
CA PHE A 382 -9.92 -12.54 -2.58
C PHE A 382 -8.50 -11.96 -2.79
N VAL A 383 -7.50 -12.79 -3.09
CA VAL A 383 -6.13 -12.32 -3.37
C VAL A 383 -6.00 -11.67 -4.76
N LEU A 384 -6.82 -12.11 -5.71
CA LEU A 384 -6.87 -11.58 -7.08
C LEU A 384 -7.82 -10.38 -7.23
N PHE A 385 -8.75 -10.22 -6.30
CA PHE A 385 -9.73 -9.13 -6.23
C PHE A 385 -9.72 -8.45 -4.84
N PRO A 386 -8.59 -7.87 -4.40
CA PRO A 386 -8.53 -7.12 -3.15
C PRO A 386 -9.26 -5.78 -3.18
#